data_AF-A0A9E0Q2I0-F1
#
_entry.id   AF-A0A9E0Q2I0-F1
#
_cell.length_a   1.000
_cell.length_b   1.000
_cell.length_c   1.000
_cell.angle_alpha   90.00
_cell.angle_beta   90.00
_cell.angle_gamma   90.00
#
_symmetry.space_group_name_H-M   'P 1'
#
loop_
_entity.id
_entity.type
_entity.pdbx_description
1 polymer ?
#
loop_
_entity_poly.entity_id
_entity_poly.type
_entity_poly.pdbx_seq_one_letter_code
_entity_poly.pdbx_strand_id
1 'polypeptide(L)'
;MRNFLRNNHFFHLTAILFLAFTAWWISLKPFDPNVLMEQKETWSAFYWTFAAFGGLFGIFASRELGFWRSVIGRAVLAFSAGLLLQSIGQIIDSYLSAVGNAYIFYPSIAEIGYTGSILAYIYGSYLLARYIGINPSVKNFAKSRLVWFIPVVMFALSYFTYLHGYDFANAETVHIIFDFGYPILQSIYVALAVYVLIRSSNIQGGVLRRPISFLVAALILQYIADSYFVYEFNQDKWYNANFNDYFYLVAYFVLALSIIYIDEVIRDIHAKNEGLSKEAGFESQSVEELNVTYVNLLRTIIKSQEEIIGPLAWTEVAQIQNIVIKDKENIELEISGDPKETIDALLEKFFKVFGPTALYVAKRNTYRITRNMQLHQVPDKLL
;
A
#
# COMPACT_ATOMS: atom_id res chain seq x y z
N MET A 1 -4.51 2.59 19.41
CA MET A 1 -4.50 4.07 19.54
C MET A 1 -3.81 4.51 20.83
N ARG A 2 -4.36 4.27 22.02
CA ARG A 2 -3.70 4.74 23.27
C ARG A 2 -2.31 4.13 23.49
N ASN A 3 -2.12 2.84 23.19
CA ASN A 3 -0.81 2.19 23.29
C ASN A 3 0.17 2.70 22.22
N PHE A 4 -0.27 2.74 20.95
CA PHE A 4 0.44 3.36 19.83
C PHE A 4 1.02 4.74 20.18
N LEU A 5 0.16 5.66 20.65
CA LEU A 5 0.57 7.02 20.97
C LEU A 5 1.57 7.09 22.12
N ARG A 6 1.57 6.14 23.07
CA ARG A 6 2.40 6.21 24.27
C ARG A 6 3.76 5.56 24.11
N ASN A 7 3.85 4.47 23.34
CA ASN A 7 5.01 3.60 23.36
C ASN A 7 5.82 3.60 22.05
N ASN A 8 5.30 4.21 20.97
CA ASN A 8 5.99 4.19 19.69
C ASN A 8 7.01 5.33 19.56
N HIS A 9 8.30 5.04 19.71
CA HIS A 9 9.35 6.05 19.61
C HIS A 9 9.40 6.75 18.24
N PHE A 10 9.10 6.03 17.15
CA PHE A 10 9.05 6.61 15.81
C PHE A 10 7.91 7.61 15.67
N PHE A 11 6.72 7.31 16.21
CA PHE A 11 5.61 8.27 16.29
C PHE A 11 6.03 9.58 16.95
N HIS A 12 6.68 9.50 18.12
CA HIS A 12 7.12 10.69 18.86
C HIS A 12 8.16 11.48 18.08
N LEU A 13 9.13 10.80 17.46
CA LEU A 13 10.15 11.44 16.64
C LEU A 13 9.51 12.15 15.43
N THR A 14 8.59 11.48 14.72
CA THR A 14 7.84 12.06 13.60
C THR A 14 7.02 13.28 14.03
N ALA A 15 6.36 13.21 15.19
CA ALA A 15 5.61 14.34 15.74
C ALA A 15 6.51 15.51 16.14
N ILE A 16 7.65 15.26 16.79
CA ILE A 16 8.62 16.30 17.16
C ILE A 16 9.18 16.99 15.92
N LEU A 17 9.57 16.22 14.90
CA LEU A 17 10.05 16.76 13.63
C LEU A 17 8.97 17.64 12.98
N PHE A 18 7.72 17.17 12.94
CA PHE A 18 6.61 17.93 12.34
C PHE A 18 6.34 19.24 13.08
N LEU A 19 6.36 19.20 14.41
CA LEU A 19 6.22 20.40 15.24
C LEU A 19 7.39 21.37 15.05
N ALA A 20 8.62 20.87 14.88
CA ALA A 20 9.78 21.71 14.60
C ALA A 20 9.67 22.40 13.23
N PHE A 21 9.31 21.67 12.17
CA PHE A 21 9.08 22.27 10.85
C PHE A 21 7.90 23.25 10.84
N THR A 22 6.83 22.95 11.58
CA THR A 22 5.68 23.85 11.74
C THR A 22 6.07 25.13 12.49
N ALA A 23 6.84 25.01 13.58
CA ALA A 23 7.32 26.18 14.32
C ALA A 23 8.24 27.04 13.47
N TRP A 24 9.13 26.42 12.68
CA TRP A 24 9.97 27.13 11.72
C TRP A 24 9.11 27.84 10.67
N TRP A 25 8.14 27.17 10.05
CA TRP A 25 7.22 27.79 9.08
C TRP A 25 6.45 28.99 9.66
N ILE A 26 5.89 28.86 10.87
CA ILE A 26 5.20 29.97 11.55
C ILE A 26 6.16 31.15 11.81
N SER A 27 7.41 30.87 12.18
CA SER A 27 8.41 31.92 12.43
C SER A 27 8.76 32.75 11.19
N LEU A 28 8.56 32.19 9.99
CA LEU A 28 8.73 32.88 8.72
C LEU A 28 7.59 33.85 8.38
N LYS A 29 6.55 33.93 9.24
CA LYS A 29 5.37 34.77 9.04
C LYS A 29 4.90 34.70 7.57
N PRO A 30 4.35 33.56 7.11
CA PRO A 30 4.13 33.28 5.69
C PRO A 30 3.28 34.33 4.97
N PHE A 31 2.48 35.12 5.70
CA PHE A 31 1.63 36.20 5.24
C PHE A 31 2.27 37.59 5.23
N ASP A 32 3.45 37.75 5.82
CA ASP A 32 4.14 39.02 5.88
C ASP A 32 4.97 39.20 4.59
N PRO A 33 4.65 40.22 3.77
CA PRO A 33 5.39 40.49 2.55
C PRO A 33 6.81 41.02 2.82
N ASN A 34 7.12 41.43 4.06
CA ASN A 34 8.42 42.04 4.42
C ASN A 34 9.49 41.00 4.82
N VAL A 35 9.14 39.72 4.87
CA VAL A 35 10.11 38.65 5.20
C VAL A 35 11.01 38.38 3.99
N LEU A 36 12.32 38.28 4.24
CA LEU A 36 13.32 38.01 3.21
C LEU A 36 13.00 36.70 2.46
N MET A 37 12.93 36.78 1.13
CA MET A 37 12.60 35.62 0.27
C MET A 37 13.55 34.44 0.50
N GLU A 38 14.83 34.73 0.74
CA GLU A 38 15.87 33.73 1.04
C GLU A 38 15.51 32.83 2.24
N GLN A 39 14.84 33.38 3.27
CA GLN A 39 14.44 32.59 4.44
C GLN A 39 13.30 31.62 4.10
N LYS A 40 12.38 32.04 3.24
CA LYS A 40 11.27 31.22 2.75
C LYS A 40 11.79 30.10 1.84
N GLU A 41 12.67 30.44 0.90
CA GLU A 41 13.38 29.49 0.04
C GLU A 41 14.13 28.44 0.85
N THR A 42 14.83 28.85 1.92
CA THR A 42 15.56 27.92 2.78
C THR A 42 14.61 26.90 3.42
N TRP A 43 13.44 27.30 3.90
CA TRP A 43 12.50 26.33 4.49
C TRP A 43 11.91 25.40 3.42
N SER A 44 11.53 25.94 2.25
CA SER A 44 11.04 25.15 1.10
C SER A 44 12.07 24.12 0.63
N ALA A 45 13.34 24.50 0.66
CA ALA A 45 14.45 23.63 0.30
C ALA A 45 14.77 22.53 1.32
N PHE A 46 14.13 22.51 2.50
CA PHE A 46 14.43 21.55 3.56
C PHE A 46 13.24 20.67 4.00
N TYR A 47 11.98 21.07 3.80
CA TYR A 47 10.85 20.26 4.28
C TYR A 47 10.73 18.89 3.57
N TRP A 48 11.36 18.71 2.41
CA TRP A 48 11.46 17.40 1.73
C TRP A 48 12.11 16.32 2.60
N THR A 49 12.97 16.72 3.55
CA THR A 49 13.62 15.79 4.49
C THR A 49 12.58 15.04 5.33
N PHE A 50 11.40 15.64 5.53
CA PHE A 50 10.29 15.00 6.20
C PHE A 50 9.75 13.80 5.40
N ALA A 51 9.50 14.00 4.11
CA ALA A 51 9.09 12.91 3.21
C ALA A 51 10.18 11.83 3.13
N ALA A 52 11.45 12.22 3.08
CA ALA A 52 12.57 11.29 3.04
C ALA A 52 12.64 10.43 4.32
N PHE A 53 12.44 11.05 5.48
CA PHE A 53 12.37 10.34 6.77
C PHE A 53 11.24 9.29 6.76
N GLY A 54 10.03 9.68 6.35
CA GLY A 54 8.88 8.76 6.27
C GLY A 54 9.10 7.63 5.27
N GLY A 55 9.70 7.93 4.12
CA GLY A 55 10.05 6.95 3.10
C GLY A 55 11.13 5.96 3.55
N LEU A 56 12.20 6.44 4.18
CA LEU A 56 13.26 5.57 4.72
C LEU A 56 12.74 4.67 5.84
N PHE A 57 11.97 5.21 6.78
CA PHE A 57 11.31 4.41 7.82
C PHE A 57 10.47 3.31 7.20
N GLY A 58 9.64 3.65 6.20
CA GLY A 58 8.77 2.69 5.55
C GLY A 58 9.52 1.58 4.80
N ILE A 59 10.71 1.85 4.25
CA ILE A 59 11.58 0.79 3.72
C ILE A 59 12.00 -0.18 4.83
N PHE A 60 12.42 0.31 6.00
CA PHE A 60 12.78 -0.56 7.12
C PHE A 60 11.59 -1.36 7.64
N ALA A 61 10.45 -0.70 7.86
CA ALA A 61 9.20 -1.36 8.26
C ALA A 61 8.80 -2.44 7.23
N SER A 62 8.89 -2.15 5.93
CA SER A 62 8.53 -3.12 4.90
C SER A 62 9.34 -4.41 4.97
N ARG A 63 10.61 -4.37 5.42
CA ARG A 63 11.45 -5.57 5.57
C ARG A 63 10.91 -6.53 6.61
N GLU A 64 10.49 -5.99 7.75
CA GLU A 64 9.93 -6.76 8.85
C GLU A 64 8.53 -7.27 8.51
N LEU A 65 7.84 -6.61 7.59
CA LEU A 65 6.56 -7.04 7.03
C LEU A 65 6.69 -8.02 5.85
N GLY A 66 7.88 -8.58 5.61
CA GLY A 66 8.15 -9.60 4.57
C GLY A 66 8.57 -9.03 3.20
N PHE A 67 8.83 -7.73 3.12
CA PHE A 67 9.40 -7.02 1.98
C PHE A 67 8.71 -7.37 0.64
N TRP A 68 9.47 -7.79 -0.37
CA TRP A 68 8.97 -8.22 -1.68
C TRP A 68 8.14 -9.50 -1.66
N ARG A 69 8.30 -10.36 -0.64
CA ARG A 69 7.59 -11.65 -0.56
C ARG A 69 6.16 -11.47 -0.07
N SER A 70 5.91 -10.46 0.75
CA SER A 70 4.60 -10.17 1.33
C SER A 70 3.81 -9.13 0.53
N VAL A 71 2.49 -9.27 0.48
CA VAL A 71 1.61 -8.25 -0.14
C VAL A 71 1.62 -6.96 0.68
N ILE A 72 1.56 -7.04 2.01
CA ILE A 72 1.60 -5.85 2.88
C ILE A 72 2.97 -5.19 2.89
N GLY A 73 4.06 -5.98 2.87
CA GLY A 73 5.42 -5.45 2.74
C GLY A 73 5.61 -4.65 1.45
N ARG A 74 5.15 -5.19 0.31
CA ARG A 74 5.16 -4.47 -0.97
C ARG A 74 4.28 -3.22 -0.96
N ALA A 75 3.13 -3.23 -0.29
CA ALA A 75 2.26 -2.06 -0.20
C ALA A 75 2.95 -0.93 0.57
N VAL A 76 3.52 -1.24 1.74
CA VAL A 76 4.31 -0.27 2.54
C VAL A 76 5.50 0.25 1.74
N LEU A 77 6.22 -0.63 1.05
CA LEU A 77 7.35 -0.25 0.20
C LEU A 77 6.94 0.69 -0.94
N ALA A 78 5.77 0.49 -1.56
CA ALA A 78 5.26 1.36 -2.61
C ALA A 78 4.91 2.76 -2.09
N PHE A 79 4.24 2.87 -0.94
CA PHE A 79 4.00 4.18 -0.31
C PHE A 79 5.31 4.87 0.12
N SER A 80 6.27 4.08 0.60
CA SER A 80 7.61 4.57 0.96
C SER A 80 8.37 5.11 -0.25
N ALA A 81 8.31 4.39 -1.37
CA ALA A 81 8.89 4.83 -2.64
C ALA A 81 8.22 6.12 -3.13
N GLY A 82 6.90 6.26 -2.96
CA GLY A 82 6.20 7.50 -3.29
C GLY A 82 6.68 8.70 -2.47
N LEU A 83 6.87 8.53 -1.17
CA LEU A 83 7.46 9.59 -0.31
C LEU A 83 8.89 9.95 -0.74
N LEU A 84 9.72 8.98 -1.10
CA LEU A 84 11.07 9.25 -1.58
C LEU A 84 11.08 9.93 -2.95
N LEU A 85 10.14 9.58 -3.84
CA LEU A 85 9.98 10.24 -5.13
C LEU A 85 9.51 11.69 -4.97
N GLN A 86 8.62 11.96 -4.00
CA GLN A 86 8.27 13.34 -3.58
C GLN A 86 9.52 14.11 -3.11
N SER A 87 10.36 13.50 -2.27
CA SER A 87 11.62 14.13 -1.86
C SER A 87 12.55 14.42 -3.03
N ILE A 88 12.68 13.49 -3.98
CA ILE A 88 13.52 13.68 -5.17
C ILE A 88 12.98 14.84 -6.02
N GLY A 89 11.66 14.91 -6.25
CA GLY A 89 11.02 16.04 -6.93
C GLY A 89 11.38 17.36 -6.26
N GLN A 90 11.17 17.45 -4.94
CA GLN A 90 11.45 18.67 -4.18
C GLN A 90 12.92 19.07 -4.17
N ILE A 91 13.86 18.11 -4.08
CA ILE A 91 15.30 18.39 -4.15
C ILE A 91 15.66 19.00 -5.51
N ILE A 92 15.14 18.41 -6.59
CA ILE A 92 15.37 18.90 -7.95
C ILE A 92 14.80 20.30 -8.11
N ASP A 93 13.56 20.52 -7.67
CA ASP A 93 12.88 21.81 -7.77
C ASP A 93 13.61 22.90 -6.97
N SER A 94 14.05 22.57 -5.75
CA SER A 94 14.84 23.47 -4.90
C SER A 94 16.19 23.80 -5.54
N TYR A 95 16.84 22.82 -6.17
CA TYR A 95 18.11 23.02 -6.88
C TYR A 95 17.93 23.93 -8.11
N LEU A 96 16.91 23.68 -8.92
CA LEU A 96 16.61 24.51 -10.10
C LEU A 96 16.27 25.94 -9.70
N SER A 97 15.49 26.12 -8.62
CA SER A 97 15.17 27.42 -8.07
C SER A 97 16.42 28.19 -7.61
N ALA A 98 17.34 27.50 -6.93
CA ALA A 98 18.60 28.10 -6.45
C ALA A 98 19.56 28.49 -7.58
N VAL A 99 19.61 27.73 -8.68
CA VAL A 99 20.51 28.01 -9.82
C VAL A 99 19.89 28.97 -10.83
N GLY A 100 18.56 28.97 -10.97
CA GLY A 100 17.82 29.68 -12.02
C GLY A 100 17.58 31.18 -11.78
N ASN A 101 17.91 31.72 -10.59
CA ASN A 101 17.72 33.14 -10.24
C ASN A 101 16.28 33.67 -10.50
N ALA A 102 15.27 32.96 -9.98
CA ALA A 102 13.89 33.44 -9.77
C ALA A 102 12.82 33.21 -10.87
N TYR A 103 12.83 32.07 -11.57
CA TYR A 103 11.59 31.55 -12.17
C TYR A 103 11.33 30.13 -11.71
N ILE A 104 10.10 29.88 -11.27
CA ILE A 104 9.58 28.55 -10.98
C ILE A 104 9.53 27.80 -12.30
N PHE A 105 10.21 26.67 -12.38
CA PHE A 105 10.15 25.83 -13.57
C PHE A 105 8.97 24.86 -13.41
N TYR A 106 7.81 25.25 -13.90
CA TYR A 106 6.68 24.36 -14.04
C TYR A 106 6.18 24.35 -15.49
N PRO A 107 6.11 23.18 -16.14
CA PRO A 107 6.64 21.88 -15.69
C PRO A 107 8.19 21.84 -15.71
N SER A 108 8.79 20.96 -14.90
CA SER A 108 10.25 20.71 -14.91
C SER A 108 10.61 19.22 -14.82
N ILE A 109 11.90 18.92 -14.70
CA ILE A 109 12.37 17.55 -14.46
C ILE A 109 11.99 17.05 -13.04
N ALA A 110 11.62 17.94 -12.12
CA ALA A 110 11.09 17.58 -10.81
C ALA A 110 9.78 16.78 -10.92
N GLU A 111 9.00 17.03 -11.99
CA GLU A 111 7.74 16.34 -12.28
C GLU A 111 7.89 14.82 -12.40
N ILE A 112 9.08 14.31 -12.73
CA ILE A 112 9.37 12.87 -12.74
C ILE A 112 9.22 12.28 -11.34
N GLY A 113 9.72 12.97 -10.31
CA GLY A 113 9.56 12.58 -8.91
C GLY A 113 8.11 12.69 -8.46
N TYR A 114 7.49 13.84 -8.70
CA TYR A 114 6.10 14.09 -8.29
C TYR A 114 5.12 13.11 -8.97
N THR A 115 5.17 12.96 -10.29
CA THR A 115 4.33 11.99 -11.02
C THR A 115 4.67 10.55 -10.68
N GLY A 116 5.95 10.22 -10.51
CA GLY A 116 6.38 8.89 -10.07
C GLY A 116 5.77 8.50 -8.73
N SER A 117 5.65 9.45 -7.79
CA SER A 117 5.04 9.20 -6.50
C SER A 117 3.57 8.82 -6.61
N ILE A 118 2.84 9.43 -7.54
CA ILE A 118 1.41 9.16 -7.79
C ILE A 118 1.25 7.72 -8.26
N LEU A 119 2.07 7.27 -9.20
CA LEU A 119 2.07 5.89 -9.67
C LEU A 119 2.40 4.91 -8.53
N ALA A 120 3.35 5.27 -7.67
CA ALA A 120 3.70 4.48 -6.50
C ALA A 120 2.52 4.39 -5.49
N TYR A 121 1.79 5.48 -5.26
CA TYR A 121 0.61 5.51 -4.38
C TYR A 121 -0.59 4.75 -4.96
N ILE A 122 -0.81 4.80 -6.28
CA ILE A 122 -1.79 3.95 -6.96
C ILE A 122 -1.46 2.47 -6.72
N TYR A 123 -0.20 2.09 -6.95
CA TYR A 123 0.25 0.71 -6.77
C TYR A 123 0.18 0.25 -5.31
N GLY A 124 0.59 1.11 -4.36
CA GLY A 124 0.48 0.85 -2.92
C GLY A 124 -0.96 0.62 -2.48
N SER A 125 -1.89 1.46 -2.97
CA SER A 125 -3.32 1.34 -2.67
C SER A 125 -3.92 0.06 -3.26
N TYR A 126 -3.51 -0.30 -4.48
CA TYR A 126 -3.88 -1.56 -5.13
C TYR A 126 -3.39 -2.79 -4.34
N LEU A 127 -2.13 -2.79 -3.90
CA LEU A 127 -1.59 -3.89 -3.10
C LEU A 127 -2.27 -3.99 -1.73
N LEU A 128 -2.58 -2.85 -1.11
CA LEU A 128 -3.30 -2.83 0.16
C LEU A 128 -4.73 -3.40 0.00
N ALA A 129 -5.41 -3.11 -1.12
CA ALA A 129 -6.67 -3.74 -1.47
C ALA A 129 -6.54 -5.28 -1.54
N ARG A 130 -5.50 -5.77 -2.22
CA ARG A 130 -5.21 -7.21 -2.30
C ARG A 130 -4.94 -7.83 -0.93
N TYR A 131 -4.21 -7.14 -0.07
CA TYR A 131 -3.91 -7.62 1.28
C TYR A 131 -5.19 -7.81 2.09
N ILE A 132 -6.15 -6.89 1.97
CA ILE A 132 -7.46 -7.03 2.59
C ILE A 132 -8.41 -7.91 1.76
N GLY A 133 -7.90 -8.87 1.00
CA GLY A 133 -8.71 -9.86 0.28
C GLY A 133 -9.62 -9.30 -0.82
N ILE A 134 -9.49 -8.02 -1.17
CA ILE A 134 -10.19 -7.45 -2.32
C ILE A 134 -9.35 -7.78 -3.53
N ASN A 135 -9.90 -8.55 -4.46
CA ASN A 135 -9.32 -8.65 -5.79
C ASN A 135 -9.86 -7.48 -6.63
N PRO A 136 -9.08 -6.41 -6.87
CA PRO A 136 -9.54 -5.25 -7.62
C PRO A 136 -9.53 -5.63 -9.10
N SER A 137 -10.46 -6.51 -9.50
CA SER A 137 -10.70 -6.75 -10.91
C SER A 137 -11.38 -5.51 -11.47
N VAL A 138 -11.03 -5.12 -12.69
CA VAL A 138 -11.66 -3.98 -13.39
C VAL A 138 -13.19 -4.12 -13.35
N LYS A 139 -13.72 -5.35 -13.48
CA LYS A 139 -15.16 -5.63 -13.40
C LYS A 139 -15.78 -5.32 -12.03
N ASN A 140 -15.12 -5.68 -10.93
CA ASN A 140 -15.64 -5.42 -9.58
C ASN A 140 -15.43 -3.97 -9.16
N PHE A 141 -14.31 -3.39 -9.57
CA PHE A 141 -13.96 -2.00 -9.33
C PHE A 141 -14.94 -1.07 -10.06
N ALA A 142 -15.22 -1.33 -11.34
CA ALA A 142 -16.19 -0.57 -12.13
C ALA A 142 -17.64 -0.67 -11.63
N LYS A 143 -18.00 -1.73 -10.89
CA LYS A 143 -19.33 -1.86 -10.26
C LYS A 143 -19.49 -1.02 -8.99
N SER A 144 -18.38 -0.58 -8.38
CA SER A 144 -18.44 0.24 -7.18
C SER A 144 -18.77 1.68 -7.55
N ARG A 145 -19.94 2.18 -7.14
CA ARG A 145 -20.35 3.57 -7.42
C ARG A 145 -19.36 4.59 -6.87
N LEU A 146 -18.75 4.30 -5.73
CA LEU A 146 -17.77 5.16 -5.06
C LEU A 146 -16.50 5.37 -5.89
N VAL A 147 -16.09 4.33 -6.62
CA VAL A 147 -14.90 4.35 -7.47
C VAL A 147 -15.04 5.36 -8.61
N TRP A 148 -16.28 5.57 -9.10
CA TRP A 148 -16.57 6.58 -10.12
C TRP A 148 -16.89 7.94 -9.52
N PHE A 149 -17.60 7.94 -8.39
CA PHE A 149 -18.03 9.18 -7.76
C PHE A 149 -16.84 10.03 -7.31
N ILE A 150 -15.81 9.43 -6.69
CA ILE A 150 -14.65 10.17 -6.17
C ILE A 150 -13.87 10.87 -7.31
N PRO A 151 -13.47 10.19 -8.40
CA PRO A 151 -12.83 10.84 -9.54
C PRO A 151 -13.65 11.94 -10.17
N VAL A 152 -14.95 11.73 -10.35
CA VAL A 152 -15.83 12.76 -10.93
C VAL A 152 -15.89 14.00 -10.03
N VAL A 153 -16.02 13.82 -8.71
CA VAL A 153 -16.05 14.96 -7.77
C VAL A 153 -14.71 15.67 -7.72
N MET A 154 -13.60 14.96 -7.64
CA MET A 154 -12.26 15.57 -7.61
C MET A 154 -11.96 16.29 -8.92
N PHE A 155 -12.26 15.67 -10.07
CA PHE A 155 -12.07 16.33 -11.36
C PHE A 155 -12.97 17.56 -11.52
N ALA A 156 -14.23 17.50 -11.05
CA ALA A 156 -15.11 18.66 -11.05
C ALA A 156 -14.55 19.78 -10.15
N LEU A 157 -14.02 19.46 -8.97
CA LEU A 157 -13.37 20.43 -8.09
C LEU A 157 -12.18 21.08 -8.79
N SER A 158 -11.24 20.29 -9.34
CA SER A 158 -10.11 20.81 -10.12
C SER A 158 -10.55 21.66 -11.32
N TYR A 159 -11.63 21.27 -11.99
CA TYR A 159 -12.19 22.04 -13.10
C TYR A 159 -12.65 23.42 -12.65
N PHE A 160 -13.49 23.48 -11.61
CA PHE A 160 -14.03 24.75 -11.14
C PHE A 160 -13.03 25.62 -10.39
N THR A 161 -11.91 25.07 -9.90
CA THR A 161 -10.89 25.85 -9.20
C THR A 161 -9.84 26.43 -10.13
N TYR A 162 -9.27 25.66 -11.08
CA TYR A 162 -8.15 26.14 -11.90
C TYR A 162 -8.15 25.70 -13.37
N LEU A 163 -9.00 24.76 -13.81
CA LEU A 163 -9.07 24.40 -15.25
C LEU A 163 -10.18 25.14 -16.01
N HIS A 164 -11.06 25.86 -15.34
CA HIS A 164 -12.10 26.64 -16.01
C HIS A 164 -11.49 27.85 -16.71
N GLY A 165 -11.72 27.96 -18.03
CA GLY A 165 -11.12 29.02 -18.85
C GLY A 165 -9.67 28.76 -19.24
N TYR A 166 -9.21 27.50 -19.13
CA TYR A 166 -7.85 27.10 -19.50
C TYR A 166 -7.50 27.50 -20.94
N ASP A 167 -6.37 28.17 -21.14
CA ASP A 167 -5.91 28.65 -22.45
C ASP A 167 -5.15 27.55 -23.21
N PHE A 168 -5.91 26.65 -23.85
CA PHE A 168 -5.34 25.58 -24.67
C PHE A 168 -4.57 26.08 -25.91
N ALA A 169 -4.79 27.33 -26.35
CA ALA A 169 -4.16 27.83 -27.56
C ALA A 169 -2.71 28.25 -27.32
N ASN A 170 -2.41 28.74 -26.12
CA ASN A 170 -1.07 29.23 -25.75
C ASN A 170 -0.31 28.29 -24.79
N ALA A 171 -0.97 27.31 -24.18
CA ALA A 171 -0.32 26.36 -23.29
C ALA A 171 0.56 25.35 -24.03
N GLU A 172 1.75 25.07 -23.49
CA GLU A 172 2.58 23.98 -23.99
C GLU A 172 1.93 22.62 -23.71
N THR A 173 2.06 21.67 -24.63
CA THR A 173 1.48 20.32 -24.51
C THR A 173 1.84 19.63 -23.20
N VAL A 174 3.08 19.82 -22.72
CA VAL A 174 3.56 19.21 -21.48
C VAL A 174 2.84 19.79 -20.27
N HIS A 175 2.59 21.11 -20.26
CA HIS A 175 1.81 21.78 -19.21
C HIS A 175 0.39 21.23 -19.14
N ILE A 176 -0.27 21.07 -20.30
CA ILE A 176 -1.61 20.49 -20.40
C ILE A 176 -1.63 19.05 -19.85
N ILE A 177 -0.62 18.25 -20.17
CA ILE A 177 -0.53 16.87 -19.68
C ILE A 177 -0.45 16.83 -18.16
N PHE A 178 0.33 17.71 -17.53
CA PHE A 178 0.47 17.72 -16.08
C PHE A 178 -0.77 18.31 -15.39
N ASP A 179 -1.28 19.45 -15.84
CA ASP A 179 -2.44 20.11 -15.21
C ASP A 179 -3.70 19.24 -15.19
N PHE A 180 -3.91 18.45 -16.25
CA PHE A 180 -5.02 17.50 -16.32
C PHE A 180 -4.65 16.12 -15.78
N GLY A 181 -3.40 15.70 -15.97
CA GLY A 181 -2.91 14.38 -15.56
C GLY A 181 -2.85 14.22 -14.04
N TYR A 182 -2.40 15.25 -13.32
CA TYR A 182 -2.32 15.25 -11.86
C TYR A 182 -3.67 14.93 -11.22
N PRO A 183 -4.75 15.70 -11.45
CA PRO A 183 -6.06 15.44 -10.86
C PRO A 183 -6.62 14.07 -11.20
N ILE A 184 -6.48 13.66 -12.47
CA ILE A 184 -6.98 12.37 -12.94
C ILE A 184 -6.28 11.24 -12.20
N LEU A 185 -4.96 11.21 -12.20
CA LEU A 185 -4.18 10.14 -11.57
C LEU A 185 -4.32 10.15 -10.04
N GLN A 186 -4.35 11.34 -9.42
CA GLN A 186 -4.54 11.46 -7.98
C GLN A 186 -5.90 10.97 -7.54
N SER A 187 -6.94 11.31 -8.30
CA SER A 187 -8.28 10.84 -8.00
C SER A 187 -8.42 9.31 -8.07
N ILE A 188 -7.62 8.64 -8.91
CA ILE A 188 -7.56 7.17 -8.97
C ILE A 188 -6.99 6.60 -7.67
N TYR A 189 -5.85 7.11 -7.16
CA TYR A 189 -5.33 6.58 -5.89
C TYR A 189 -6.26 6.91 -4.71
N VAL A 190 -6.90 8.09 -4.69
CA VAL A 190 -7.83 8.45 -3.61
C VAL A 190 -9.05 7.52 -3.66
N ALA A 191 -9.61 7.29 -4.85
CA ALA A 191 -10.73 6.36 -5.03
C ALA A 191 -10.38 4.94 -4.58
N LEU A 192 -9.18 4.45 -4.93
CA LEU A 192 -8.69 3.14 -4.46
C LEU A 192 -8.54 3.12 -2.94
N ALA A 193 -7.89 4.11 -2.34
CA ALA A 193 -7.66 4.17 -0.90
C ALA A 193 -8.97 4.25 -0.10
N VAL A 194 -9.93 5.08 -0.55
CA VAL A 194 -11.27 5.15 0.07
C VAL A 194 -12.02 3.84 -0.07
N TYR A 195 -11.91 3.19 -1.23
CA TYR A 195 -12.51 1.87 -1.44
C TYR A 195 -11.93 0.82 -0.47
N VAL A 196 -10.60 0.84 -0.27
CA VAL A 196 -9.92 0.00 0.73
C VAL A 196 -10.42 0.30 2.14
N LEU A 197 -10.53 1.59 2.52
CA LEU A 197 -11.02 2.00 3.84
C LEU A 197 -12.42 1.49 4.16
N ILE A 198 -13.34 1.58 3.19
CA ILE A 198 -14.73 1.16 3.36
C ILE A 198 -14.81 -0.35 3.54
N ARG A 199 -13.95 -1.11 2.85
CA ARG A 199 -13.95 -2.57 2.90
C ARG A 199 -13.14 -3.13 4.08
N SER A 200 -12.17 -2.37 4.60
CA SER A 200 -11.32 -2.83 5.71
C SER A 200 -12.09 -3.01 7.01
N SER A 201 -13.30 -2.45 7.16
CA SER A 201 -14.14 -2.64 8.35
C SER A 201 -14.54 -4.10 8.59
N ASN A 202 -14.61 -4.90 7.52
CA ASN A 202 -15.12 -6.26 7.57
C ASN A 202 -14.02 -7.30 7.77
N ILE A 203 -12.76 -6.88 7.91
CA ILE A 203 -11.59 -7.76 7.86
C ILE A 203 -10.82 -7.62 9.16
N GLN A 204 -10.50 -8.77 9.78
CA GLN A 204 -9.76 -8.86 11.04
C GLN A 204 -10.33 -7.95 12.14
N GLY A 205 -11.66 -7.87 12.25
CA GLY A 205 -12.34 -7.01 13.23
C GLY A 205 -12.17 -5.51 12.98
N GLY A 206 -11.78 -5.09 11.78
CA GLY A 206 -11.63 -3.69 11.42
C GLY A 206 -10.37 -3.02 12.00
N VAL A 207 -9.40 -3.81 12.49
CA VAL A 207 -8.19 -3.29 13.14
C VAL A 207 -7.39 -2.36 12.21
N LEU A 208 -7.38 -2.64 10.91
CA LEU A 208 -6.69 -1.82 9.90
C LEU A 208 -7.46 -0.55 9.48
N ARG A 209 -8.73 -0.38 9.87
CA ARG A 209 -9.53 0.77 9.44
C ARG A 209 -8.92 2.11 9.85
N ARG A 210 -8.36 2.17 11.07
CA ARG A 210 -7.75 3.39 11.60
C ARG A 210 -6.48 3.77 10.83
N PRO A 211 -5.45 2.92 10.73
CA PRO A 211 -4.26 3.29 9.94
C PRO A 211 -4.62 3.64 8.49
N ILE A 212 -5.55 2.91 7.86
CA ILE A 212 -6.00 3.21 6.50
C ILE A 212 -6.74 4.55 6.39
N SER A 213 -7.45 4.99 7.42
CA SER A 213 -8.05 6.33 7.40
C SER A 213 -7.01 7.45 7.43
N PHE A 214 -5.87 7.26 8.10
CA PHE A 214 -4.75 8.20 8.03
C PHE A 214 -4.15 8.22 6.62
N LEU A 215 -3.97 7.04 6.01
CA LEU A 215 -3.52 6.92 4.62
C LEU A 215 -4.42 7.73 3.67
N VAL A 216 -5.73 7.53 3.76
CA VAL A 216 -6.71 8.24 2.92
C VAL A 216 -6.66 9.75 3.16
N ALA A 217 -6.60 10.18 4.42
CA ALA A 217 -6.50 11.59 4.77
C ALA A 217 -5.23 12.21 4.17
N ALA A 218 -4.09 11.53 4.25
CA ALA A 218 -2.83 12.00 3.66
C ALA A 218 -2.92 12.15 2.14
N LEU A 219 -3.49 11.15 1.46
CA LEU A 219 -3.67 11.16 0.00
C LEU A 219 -4.64 12.28 -0.46
N ILE A 220 -5.69 12.57 0.31
CA ILE A 220 -6.58 13.71 0.06
C ILE A 220 -5.86 15.04 0.30
N LEU A 221 -5.09 15.16 1.39
CA LEU A 221 -4.31 16.36 1.68
C LEU A 221 -3.26 16.63 0.59
N GLN A 222 -2.63 15.58 0.07
CA GLN A 222 -1.70 15.67 -1.05
C GLN A 222 -2.42 16.23 -2.30
N TYR A 223 -3.59 15.68 -2.66
CA TYR A 223 -4.39 16.21 -3.77
C TYR A 223 -4.77 17.69 -3.57
N ILE A 224 -5.13 18.08 -2.34
CA ILE A 224 -5.44 19.48 -2.01
C ILE A 224 -4.20 20.35 -2.20
N ALA A 225 -3.03 19.90 -1.74
CA ALA A 225 -1.76 20.61 -1.95
C ALA A 225 -1.49 20.77 -3.45
N ASP A 226 -1.50 19.69 -4.23
CA ASP A 226 -1.24 19.75 -5.68
C ASP A 226 -2.26 20.65 -6.41
N SER A 227 -3.54 20.59 -6.05
CA SER A 227 -4.59 21.46 -6.63
C SER A 227 -4.38 22.94 -6.26
N TYR A 228 -3.95 23.21 -5.03
CA TYR A 228 -3.70 24.56 -4.55
C TYR A 228 -2.43 25.15 -5.19
N PHE A 229 -1.40 24.32 -5.41
CA PHE A 229 -0.20 24.69 -6.16
C PHE A 229 -0.56 25.19 -7.55
N VAL A 230 -1.26 24.37 -8.35
CA VAL A 230 -1.63 24.73 -9.73
C VAL A 230 -2.51 25.98 -9.75
N TYR A 231 -3.45 26.10 -8.80
CA TYR A 231 -4.29 27.29 -8.67
C TYR A 231 -3.48 28.58 -8.42
N GLU A 232 -2.57 28.59 -7.44
CA GLU A 232 -1.76 29.77 -7.14
C GLU A 232 -0.72 30.06 -8.24
N PHE A 233 -0.15 29.01 -8.84
CA PHE A 233 0.81 29.12 -9.94
C PHE A 233 0.18 29.80 -11.16
N ASN A 234 -1.00 29.35 -11.59
CA ASN A 234 -1.72 29.93 -12.73
C ASN A 234 -2.22 31.38 -12.49
N GLN A 235 -2.10 31.87 -11.28
CA GLN A 235 -2.47 33.23 -10.88
C GLN A 235 -1.26 34.12 -10.59
N ASP A 236 -0.03 33.61 -10.83
CA ASP A 236 1.24 34.26 -10.47
C ASP A 236 1.31 34.67 -8.98
N LYS A 237 0.66 33.88 -8.11
CA LYS A 237 0.57 34.13 -6.66
C LYS A 237 1.41 33.18 -5.83
N TRP A 238 1.91 32.11 -6.43
CA TRP A 238 2.68 31.11 -5.70
C TRP A 238 4.06 31.66 -5.32
N TYR A 239 4.52 31.33 -4.11
CA TYR A 239 5.87 31.62 -3.63
C TYR A 239 6.30 30.58 -2.59
N ASN A 240 7.61 30.42 -2.41
CA ASN A 240 8.18 29.48 -1.44
C ASN A 240 7.67 29.72 -0.01
N ALA A 241 7.43 28.64 0.73
CA ALA A 241 6.95 28.62 2.10
C ALA A 241 5.58 29.28 2.31
N ASN A 242 4.77 29.38 1.25
CA ASN A 242 3.36 29.71 1.35
C ASN A 242 2.57 28.55 2.03
N PHE A 243 1.25 28.64 1.98
CA PHE A 243 0.38 27.57 2.50
C PHE A 243 0.47 26.26 1.72
N ASN A 244 0.81 26.32 0.44
CA ASN A 244 0.89 25.13 -0.40
C ASN A 244 1.94 24.15 0.16
N ASP A 245 3.15 24.65 0.40
CA ASP A 245 4.22 23.85 0.98
C ASP A 245 3.88 23.31 2.37
N TYR A 246 3.15 24.11 3.17
CA TYR A 246 2.67 23.63 4.47
C TYR A 246 1.66 22.48 4.32
N PHE A 247 0.77 22.52 3.33
CA PHE A 247 -0.11 21.38 3.04
C PHE A 247 0.68 20.14 2.64
N TYR A 248 1.75 20.27 1.85
CA TYR A 248 2.64 19.14 1.57
C TYR A 248 3.29 18.58 2.83
N LEU A 249 3.81 19.43 3.72
CA LEU A 249 4.37 19.00 5.00
C LEU A 249 3.34 18.21 5.83
N VAL A 250 2.10 18.71 5.91
CA VAL A 250 1.01 18.02 6.63
C VAL A 250 0.67 16.69 5.94
N ALA A 251 0.60 16.64 4.61
CA ALA A 251 0.36 15.41 3.87
C ALA A 251 1.45 14.37 4.13
N TYR A 252 2.73 14.77 4.08
CA TYR A 252 3.87 13.91 4.37
C TYR A 252 3.86 13.39 5.82
N PHE A 253 3.51 14.26 6.77
CA PHE A 253 3.33 13.87 8.17
C PHE A 253 2.26 12.80 8.34
N VAL A 254 1.06 13.03 7.80
CA VAL A 254 -0.05 12.08 7.93
C VAL A 254 0.26 10.76 7.20
N LEU A 255 0.97 10.82 6.06
CA LEU A 255 1.37 9.61 5.32
C LEU A 255 2.43 8.81 6.09
N ALA A 256 3.47 9.47 6.62
CA ALA A 256 4.48 8.82 7.45
C ALA A 256 3.86 8.19 8.70
N LEU A 257 2.95 8.91 9.38
CA LEU A 257 2.18 8.38 10.50
C LEU A 257 1.34 7.16 10.11
N SER A 258 0.71 7.19 8.93
CA SER A 258 -0.03 6.05 8.42
C SER A 258 0.87 4.82 8.25
N ILE A 259 2.07 4.98 7.70
CA ILE A 259 3.01 3.88 7.51
C ILE A 259 3.45 3.29 8.86
N ILE A 260 3.85 4.15 9.82
CA ILE A 260 4.21 3.74 11.18
C ILE A 260 3.05 3.00 11.86
N TYR A 261 1.82 3.48 11.67
CA TYR A 261 0.64 2.88 12.29
C TYR A 261 0.25 1.54 11.63
N ILE A 262 0.40 1.40 10.30
CA ILE A 262 0.22 0.11 9.63
C ILE A 262 1.25 -0.90 10.17
N ASP A 263 2.52 -0.53 10.25
CA ASP A 263 3.59 -1.40 10.74
C ASP A 263 3.31 -1.93 12.16
N GLU A 264 3.02 -1.04 13.11
CA GLU A 264 2.72 -1.45 14.49
C GLU A 264 1.50 -2.38 14.56
N VAL A 265 0.43 -2.04 13.86
CA VAL A 265 -0.80 -2.86 13.88
C VAL A 265 -0.55 -4.26 13.34
N ILE A 266 0.22 -4.40 12.26
CA ILE A 266 0.50 -5.70 11.66
C ILE A 266 1.42 -6.53 12.57
N ARG A 267 2.42 -5.91 13.19
CA ARG A 267 3.27 -6.57 14.19
C ARG A 267 2.48 -7.05 15.40
N ASP A 268 1.57 -6.21 15.91
CA ASP A 268 0.69 -6.58 17.01
C ASP A 268 -0.18 -7.79 16.65
N ILE A 269 -0.67 -7.87 15.41
CA ILE A 269 -1.45 -9.01 14.93
C ILE A 269 -0.56 -10.26 14.86
N HIS A 270 0.65 -10.17 14.31
CA HIS A 270 1.58 -11.29 14.25
C HIS A 270 1.97 -11.79 15.65
N ALA A 271 2.34 -10.88 16.56
CA ALA A 271 2.72 -11.22 17.93
C ALA A 271 1.57 -11.87 18.71
N LYS A 272 0.33 -11.39 18.55
CA LYS A 272 -0.85 -12.02 19.16
C LYS A 272 -1.11 -13.41 18.60
N ASN A 273 -0.97 -13.60 17.29
CA ASN A 273 -1.15 -14.91 16.69
C ASN A 273 -0.08 -15.89 17.19
N GLU A 274 1.19 -15.46 17.28
CA GLU A 274 2.26 -16.28 17.85
C GLU A 274 2.04 -16.61 19.34
N GLY A 275 1.59 -15.63 20.14
CA GLY A 275 1.26 -15.83 21.54
C GLY A 275 0.11 -16.81 21.73
N LEU A 276 -0.96 -16.68 20.95
CA LEU A 276 -2.09 -17.61 20.94
C LEU A 276 -1.65 -19.02 20.52
N SER A 277 -0.73 -19.14 19.55
CA SER A 277 -0.15 -20.44 19.19
C SER A 277 0.61 -21.04 20.39
N LYS A 278 1.44 -20.26 21.09
CA LYS A 278 2.17 -20.74 22.28
C LYS A 278 1.23 -21.13 23.43
N GLU A 279 0.22 -20.32 23.73
CA GLU A 279 -0.75 -20.56 24.82
C GLU A 279 -1.69 -21.73 24.54
N ALA A 280 -2.06 -21.94 23.28
CA ALA A 280 -2.86 -23.09 22.88
C ALA A 280 -2.08 -24.42 22.91
N GLY A 281 -0.86 -24.43 23.46
CA GLY A 281 -0.03 -25.63 23.56
C GLY A 281 0.51 -26.09 22.22
N PHE A 282 0.55 -25.23 21.19
CA PHE A 282 1.38 -25.47 20.01
C PHE A 282 2.85 -25.19 20.37
N GLU A 283 3.36 -25.88 21.41
CA GLU A 283 4.74 -26.35 21.39
C GLU A 283 4.93 -27.04 20.04
N SER A 284 6.10 -26.87 19.40
CA SER A 284 6.40 -27.39 18.07
C SER A 284 5.64 -28.69 17.84
N GLN A 285 4.59 -28.65 17.00
CA GLN A 285 3.82 -29.85 16.69
C GLN A 285 4.86 -30.94 16.48
N SER A 286 4.73 -32.04 17.21
CA SER A 286 5.68 -33.13 17.00
C SER A 286 5.73 -33.39 15.49
N VAL A 287 6.91 -33.76 14.97
CA VAL A 287 7.06 -34.00 13.52
C VAL A 287 5.92 -34.89 12.99
N GLU A 288 5.44 -35.79 13.84
CA GLU A 288 4.26 -36.62 13.64
C GLU A 288 2.93 -35.85 13.55
N GLU A 289 2.60 -34.95 14.49
CA GLU A 289 1.41 -34.10 14.41
C GLU A 289 1.42 -33.16 13.19
N LEU A 290 2.60 -32.64 12.85
CA LEU A 290 2.75 -31.79 11.67
C LEU A 290 2.51 -32.61 10.39
N ASN A 291 3.05 -33.83 10.32
CA ASN A 291 2.79 -34.77 9.22
C ASN A 291 1.29 -35.11 9.11
N VAL A 292 0.62 -35.37 10.23
CA VAL A 292 -0.84 -35.58 10.25
C VAL A 292 -1.59 -34.35 9.72
N THR A 293 -1.14 -33.15 10.08
CA THR A 293 -1.73 -31.89 9.58
C THR A 293 -1.57 -31.75 8.07
N TYR A 294 -0.38 -32.05 7.53
CA TYR A 294 -0.15 -32.03 6.09
C TYR A 294 -0.93 -33.11 5.32
N VAL A 295 -1.04 -34.32 5.85
CA VAL A 295 -1.85 -35.39 5.25
C VAL A 295 -3.34 -34.98 5.22
N ASN A 296 -3.84 -34.35 6.28
CA ASN A 296 -5.20 -33.81 6.31
C ASN A 296 -5.40 -32.65 5.31
N LEU A 297 -4.39 -31.79 5.16
CA LEU A 297 -4.38 -30.73 4.16
C LEU A 297 -4.46 -31.31 2.75
N LEU A 298 -3.60 -32.30 2.45
CA LEU A 298 -3.54 -33.01 1.18
C LEU A 298 -4.87 -33.68 0.85
N ARG A 299 -5.45 -34.43 1.80
CA ARG A 299 -6.78 -35.07 1.67
C ARG A 299 -7.87 -34.05 1.35
N THR A 300 -7.87 -32.92 2.05
CA THR A 300 -8.87 -31.85 1.84
C THR A 300 -8.75 -31.25 0.45
N ILE A 301 -7.52 -31.03 -0.03
CA ILE A 301 -7.26 -30.54 -1.38
C ILE A 301 -7.77 -31.55 -2.41
N ILE A 302 -7.34 -32.81 -2.34
CA ILE A 302 -7.71 -33.85 -3.33
C ILE A 302 -9.22 -34.01 -3.41
N LYS A 303 -9.90 -34.15 -2.26
CA LYS A 303 -11.36 -34.25 -2.21
C LYS A 303 -12.04 -33.05 -2.85
N SER A 304 -11.57 -31.84 -2.53
CA SER A 304 -12.14 -30.62 -3.10
C SER A 304 -11.92 -30.48 -4.61
N GLN A 305 -10.84 -31.07 -5.16
CA GLN A 305 -10.61 -31.09 -6.59
C GLN A 305 -11.43 -32.20 -7.27
N GLU A 306 -11.55 -33.38 -6.65
CA GLU A 306 -12.39 -34.47 -7.15
C GLU A 306 -13.85 -34.05 -7.28
N GLU A 307 -14.38 -33.26 -6.34
CA GLU A 307 -15.73 -32.67 -6.43
C GLU A 307 -15.93 -31.77 -7.67
N ILE A 308 -14.84 -31.29 -8.29
CA ILE A 308 -14.88 -30.34 -9.40
C ILE A 308 -14.54 -31.01 -10.73
N ILE A 309 -13.44 -31.76 -10.78
CA ILE A 309 -12.89 -32.36 -12.01
C ILE A 309 -13.08 -33.87 -12.06
N GLY A 310 -13.74 -34.45 -11.04
CA GLY A 310 -14.02 -35.87 -10.98
C GLY A 310 -12.76 -36.73 -10.89
N PRO A 311 -12.80 -37.95 -11.48
CA PRO A 311 -11.71 -38.92 -11.39
C PRO A 311 -10.36 -38.43 -11.90
N LEU A 312 -10.34 -37.40 -12.76
CA LEU A 312 -9.11 -36.80 -13.28
C LEU A 312 -8.21 -36.25 -12.15
N ALA A 313 -8.80 -35.85 -11.02
CA ALA A 313 -8.04 -35.39 -9.87
C ALA A 313 -7.02 -36.44 -9.40
N TRP A 314 -7.43 -37.71 -9.39
CA TRP A 314 -6.57 -38.81 -8.99
C TRP A 314 -5.46 -39.12 -9.99
N THR A 315 -5.69 -38.89 -11.28
CA THR A 315 -4.66 -39.00 -12.31
C THR A 315 -3.55 -37.99 -12.10
N GLU A 316 -3.87 -36.78 -11.63
CA GLU A 316 -2.87 -35.76 -11.30
C GLU A 316 -2.14 -36.07 -9.99
N VAL A 317 -2.85 -36.57 -8.97
CA VAL A 317 -2.24 -36.99 -7.70
C VAL A 317 -1.20 -38.09 -7.93
N ALA A 318 -1.52 -39.09 -8.77
CA ALA A 318 -0.63 -40.19 -9.08
C ALA A 318 0.68 -39.77 -9.82
N GLN A 319 0.72 -38.56 -10.37
CA GLN A 319 1.93 -38.01 -11.01
C GLN A 319 2.90 -37.35 -10.02
N ILE A 320 2.49 -37.13 -8.77
CA ILE A 320 3.36 -36.57 -7.74
C ILE A 320 4.13 -37.70 -7.05
N GLN A 321 5.44 -37.77 -7.30
CA GLN A 321 6.31 -38.85 -6.81
C GLN A 321 6.32 -38.99 -5.27
N ASN A 322 6.08 -37.88 -4.57
CA ASN A 322 6.13 -37.80 -3.11
C ASN A 322 4.80 -38.15 -2.44
N ILE A 323 3.79 -38.61 -3.18
CA ILE A 323 2.50 -39.02 -2.64
C ILE A 323 2.34 -40.53 -2.85
N VAL A 324 2.30 -41.28 -1.76
CA VAL A 324 2.00 -42.71 -1.78
C VAL A 324 0.51 -42.90 -1.45
N ILE A 325 -0.24 -43.46 -2.40
CA ILE A 325 -1.66 -43.76 -2.23
C ILE A 325 -1.77 -45.18 -1.67
N LYS A 326 -2.20 -45.31 -0.41
CA LYS A 326 -2.43 -46.60 0.26
C LYS A 326 -3.82 -47.15 -0.08
N ASP A 327 -4.82 -46.28 0.01
CA ASP A 327 -6.20 -46.61 -0.31
C ASP A 327 -6.88 -45.39 -0.95
N LYS A 328 -7.35 -45.56 -2.18
CA LYS A 328 -8.03 -44.51 -2.94
C LYS A 328 -9.45 -44.26 -2.43
N GLU A 329 -10.18 -45.31 -2.05
CA GLU A 329 -11.57 -45.20 -1.61
C GLU A 329 -11.67 -44.48 -0.26
N ASN A 330 -10.72 -44.76 0.64
CA ASN A 330 -10.67 -44.14 1.97
C ASN A 330 -9.76 -42.89 2.04
N ILE A 331 -9.11 -42.51 0.93
CA ILE A 331 -8.15 -41.40 0.85
C ILE A 331 -7.07 -41.54 1.94
N GLU A 332 -6.49 -42.73 2.01
CA GLU A 332 -5.31 -43.01 2.83
C GLU A 332 -4.06 -42.70 2.01
N LEU A 333 -3.36 -41.65 2.44
CA LEU A 333 -2.23 -41.07 1.74
C LEU A 333 -1.05 -40.95 2.70
N GLU A 334 0.15 -41.09 2.16
CA GLU A 334 1.39 -40.82 2.86
C GLU A 334 2.25 -39.88 2.01
N ILE A 335 2.94 -38.95 2.67
CA ILE A 335 3.85 -38.02 2.01
C ILE A 335 5.27 -38.50 2.24
N SER A 336 5.99 -38.81 1.17
CA SER A 336 7.42 -39.12 1.20
C SER A 336 8.22 -37.86 0.86
N GLY A 337 8.95 -37.31 1.83
CA GLY A 337 9.78 -36.11 1.63
C GLY A 337 9.20 -34.85 2.27
N ASP A 338 9.53 -33.67 1.73
CA ASP A 338 9.07 -32.39 2.28
C ASP A 338 7.56 -32.19 2.02
N PRO A 339 6.72 -32.09 3.09
CA PRO A 339 5.28 -31.99 2.91
C PRO A 339 4.81 -30.70 2.25
N LYS A 340 5.54 -29.60 2.46
CA LYS A 340 5.18 -28.29 1.95
C LYS A 340 5.40 -28.26 0.43
N GLU A 341 6.58 -28.64 -0.03
CA GLU A 341 6.93 -28.75 -1.45
C GLU A 341 6.02 -29.73 -2.18
N THR A 342 5.65 -30.84 -1.53
CA THR A 342 4.75 -31.84 -2.11
C THR A 342 3.35 -31.27 -2.38
N ILE A 343 2.80 -30.50 -1.44
CA ILE A 343 1.49 -29.87 -1.60
C ILE A 343 1.54 -28.73 -2.64
N ASP A 344 2.61 -27.93 -2.64
CA ASP A 344 2.79 -26.88 -3.63
C ASP A 344 2.92 -27.45 -5.06
N ALA A 345 3.61 -28.58 -5.23
CA ALA A 345 3.71 -29.30 -6.50
C ALA A 345 2.35 -29.83 -6.97
N LEU A 346 1.55 -30.39 -6.05
CA LEU A 346 0.20 -30.85 -6.37
C LEU A 346 -0.71 -29.69 -6.80
N LEU A 347 -0.67 -28.57 -6.07
CA LEU A 347 -1.47 -27.39 -6.40
C LEU A 347 -1.06 -26.78 -7.74
N GLU A 348 0.23 -26.83 -8.10
CA GLU A 348 0.72 -26.43 -9.41
C GLU A 348 0.20 -27.35 -10.54
N LYS A 349 0.13 -28.67 -10.31
CA LYS A 349 -0.47 -29.61 -11.27
C LYS A 349 -1.95 -29.31 -11.49
N PHE A 350 -2.72 -29.17 -10.41
CA PHE A 350 -4.13 -28.79 -10.52
C PHE A 350 -4.33 -27.43 -11.19
N PHE A 351 -3.45 -26.47 -10.91
CA PHE A 351 -3.47 -25.18 -11.59
C PHE A 351 -3.19 -25.29 -13.10
N LYS A 352 -2.26 -26.16 -13.53
CA LYS A 352 -1.98 -26.36 -14.96
C LYS A 352 -3.16 -26.97 -15.71
N VAL A 353 -3.88 -27.90 -15.07
CA VAL A 353 -5.03 -28.58 -15.68
C VAL A 353 -6.28 -27.71 -15.66
N PHE A 354 -6.53 -27.01 -14.55
CA PHE A 354 -7.83 -26.40 -14.28
C PHE A 354 -7.76 -24.89 -14.01
N GLY A 355 -6.58 -24.30 -14.10
CA GLY A 355 -6.37 -22.87 -13.97
C GLY A 355 -6.61 -22.34 -12.54
N PRO A 356 -6.89 -21.02 -12.42
CA PRO A 356 -7.01 -20.34 -11.12
C PRO A 356 -8.11 -20.89 -10.20
N THR A 357 -9.14 -21.53 -10.76
CA THR A 357 -10.26 -22.08 -9.98
C THR A 357 -9.78 -23.16 -9.01
N ALA A 358 -8.79 -23.96 -9.41
CA ALA A 358 -8.23 -25.03 -8.58
C ALA A 358 -7.62 -24.49 -7.28
N LEU A 359 -6.79 -23.44 -7.40
CA LEU A 359 -6.17 -22.76 -6.27
C LEU A 359 -7.20 -22.09 -5.37
N TYR A 360 -8.21 -21.43 -5.95
CA TYR A 360 -9.27 -20.78 -5.18
C TYR A 360 -10.02 -21.79 -4.29
N VAL A 361 -10.38 -22.93 -4.86
CA VAL A 361 -11.09 -24.01 -4.15
C VAL A 361 -10.21 -24.60 -3.05
N ALA A 362 -8.95 -24.89 -3.36
CA ALA A 362 -8.00 -25.41 -2.40
C ALA A 362 -7.83 -24.45 -1.21
N LYS A 363 -7.58 -23.16 -1.46
CA LYS A 363 -7.46 -22.13 -0.41
C LYS A 363 -8.71 -22.04 0.45
N ARG A 364 -9.89 -22.02 -0.17
CA ARG A 364 -11.17 -21.92 0.55
C ARG A 364 -11.40 -23.10 1.48
N ASN A 365 -11.16 -24.32 1.00
CA ASN A 365 -11.45 -25.54 1.76
C ASN A 365 -10.38 -25.87 2.80
N THR A 366 -9.14 -25.44 2.59
CA THR A 366 -8.04 -25.67 3.54
C THR A 366 -7.89 -24.57 4.59
N TYR A 367 -8.58 -23.44 4.46
CA TYR A 367 -8.46 -22.28 5.37
C TYR A 367 -8.57 -22.65 6.86
N ARG A 368 -9.45 -23.60 7.23
CA ARG A 368 -9.62 -24.01 8.63
C ARG A 368 -8.42 -24.77 9.19
N ILE A 369 -7.65 -25.43 8.32
CA ILE A 369 -6.44 -26.18 8.66
C ILE A 369 -5.26 -25.21 8.68
N THR A 370 -5.07 -24.43 7.60
CA THR A 370 -3.92 -23.52 7.46
C THR A 370 -3.91 -22.39 8.47
N ARG A 371 -5.07 -21.92 8.96
CA ARG A 371 -5.13 -20.90 10.03
C ARG A 371 -4.52 -21.36 11.36
N ASN A 372 -4.38 -22.67 11.56
CA ASN A 372 -3.79 -23.25 12.78
C ASN A 372 -2.30 -23.59 12.58
N MET A 373 -1.76 -23.42 11.38
CA MET A 373 -0.35 -23.66 11.07
C MET A 373 0.46 -22.38 11.27
N GLN A 374 1.74 -22.51 11.63
CA GLN A 374 2.65 -21.37 11.65
C GLN A 374 2.92 -20.91 10.20
N LEU A 375 3.13 -19.60 9.99
CA LEU A 375 3.21 -19.02 8.63
C LEU A 375 4.25 -19.72 7.74
N HIS A 376 5.40 -20.10 8.29
CA HIS A 376 6.45 -20.78 7.53
C HIS A 376 6.12 -22.24 7.16
N GLN A 377 5.15 -22.85 7.85
CA GLN A 377 4.63 -24.20 7.60
C GLN A 377 3.53 -24.21 6.53
N VAL A 378 2.89 -23.08 6.24
CA VAL A 378 1.83 -23.04 5.22
C VAL A 378 2.44 -23.18 3.82
N PRO A 379 1.93 -24.09 2.96
CA PRO A 379 2.32 -24.16 1.54
C PRO A 379 2.16 -22.82 0.84
N ASP A 380 3.16 -22.42 0.04
CA ASP A 380 3.26 -21.07 -0.51
C ASP A 380 2.09 -20.78 -1.48
N LYS A 381 1.56 -21.80 -2.15
CA LYS A 381 0.39 -21.68 -3.04
C LYS A 381 -0.92 -21.47 -2.28
N LEU A 382 -0.95 -21.71 -0.96
CA LEU A 382 -2.12 -21.50 -0.10
C LEU A 382 -2.14 -20.15 0.60
N LEU A 383 -1.00 -19.45 0.67
CA LEU A 383 -0.90 -18.02 1.05
C LEU A 383 -1.44 -17.15 -0.08
#